data_AF-A0A3B8PKW3-F1
#
_entry.id   AF-A0A3B8PKW3-F1
#
_cell.length_a   1.000
_cell.length_b   1.000
_cell.length_c   1.000
_cell.angle_alpha   90.00
_cell.angle_beta   90.00
_cell.angle_gamma   90.00
#
_symmetry.space_group_name_H-M   'P 1'
#
loop_
_entity.id
_entity.type
_entity.pdbx_description
1 polymer ?
#
loop_
_entity_poly.entity_id
_entity_poly.type
_entity_poly.pdbx_seq_one_letter_code
_entity_poly.pdbx_strand_id
1 'polypeptide(L)'
;ALGRGVALNDSGRAEACMGIAVGDIDSDGRLDLFVTNFLDETNTLYRQDAQGGFSDRTRSAGLESVSRHQLGFGTQFLDADLDGVLDLVVTNGHIEKTGEEGRPFRMPPQFFWNDGSGRYRQLSAKGLGEFFGGAYLGRGLARLDFDRDGAPDVAISHLDRPAALLVNRSAGRGHRVVVRLVGTVGGRDAIGTTLSYRLGQRRVMRQLTAGDGFQASNQRVVVLGLGTSKSVPEVRVTWPSGRQQVFDGLPLDGEVVLVEGRTRAYRLPGPEPTGR
;
A
#
# COMPACT_ATOMS: atom_id res chain seq x y z
N ALA A 1 -0.20 -22.31 -3.03
CA ALA A 1 -0.65 -21.77 -1.73
C ALA A 1 -0.16 -22.59 -0.55
N LEU A 2 -0.56 -23.87 -0.40
CA LEU A 2 -0.25 -24.67 0.80
C LEU A 2 1.26 -24.86 1.03
N GLY A 3 2.01 -25.32 0.01
CA GLY A 3 3.47 -25.48 0.12
C GLY A 3 4.27 -24.18 0.25
N ARG A 4 3.61 -23.02 0.20
CA ARG A 4 4.20 -21.69 0.43
C ARG A 4 3.70 -21.03 1.71
N GLY A 5 2.80 -21.64 2.48
CA GLY A 5 2.29 -21.09 3.74
C GLY A 5 1.22 -20.00 3.61
N VAL A 6 0.56 -19.87 2.45
CA VAL A 6 -0.48 -18.85 2.18
C VAL A 6 -1.88 -19.45 1.93
N ALA A 7 -2.09 -20.71 2.28
CA ALA A 7 -3.40 -21.37 2.10
C ALA A 7 -4.30 -21.28 3.33
N LEU A 8 -3.71 -21.12 4.51
CA LEU A 8 -4.38 -21.21 5.80
C LEU A 8 -3.82 -20.11 6.71
N ASN A 9 -4.57 -19.75 7.74
CA ASN A 9 -4.07 -18.91 8.83
C ASN A 9 -3.24 -19.72 9.85
N ASP A 10 -2.70 -19.07 10.89
CA ASP A 10 -1.88 -19.71 11.94
C ASP A 10 -2.61 -20.83 12.70
N SER A 11 -3.95 -20.88 12.63
CA SER A 11 -4.78 -21.93 13.21
C SER A 11 -5.14 -23.06 12.23
N GLY A 12 -4.56 -23.05 11.02
CA GLY A 12 -4.81 -24.08 10.01
C GLY A 12 -6.18 -23.98 9.33
N ARG A 13 -6.85 -22.81 9.38
CA ARG A 13 -8.17 -22.61 8.76
C ARG A 13 -8.05 -21.90 7.42
N ALA A 14 -8.86 -22.32 6.45
CA ALA A 14 -9.08 -21.55 5.23
C ALA A 14 -9.96 -20.33 5.54
N GLU A 15 -9.73 -19.22 4.84
CA GLU A 15 -10.42 -17.94 5.05
C GLU A 15 -10.96 -17.40 3.71
N ALA A 16 -11.88 -16.44 3.75
CA ALA A 16 -12.64 -16.03 2.57
C ALA A 16 -11.80 -15.40 1.42
N CYS A 17 -10.68 -14.74 1.74
CA CYS A 17 -9.76 -14.13 0.79
C CYS A 17 -10.42 -13.15 -0.21
N MET A 18 -10.71 -11.92 0.23
CA MET A 18 -11.35 -10.90 -0.62
C MET A 18 -10.33 -9.96 -1.27
N GLY A 19 -9.76 -9.02 -0.52
CA GLY A 19 -8.75 -8.09 -1.02
C GLY A 19 -7.34 -8.53 -0.65
N ILE A 20 -6.35 -8.08 -1.42
CA ILE A 20 -4.93 -8.34 -1.16
C ILE A 20 -4.13 -7.03 -1.25
N ALA A 21 -3.20 -6.76 -0.34
CA ALA A 21 -2.20 -5.71 -0.47
C ALA A 21 -0.80 -6.35 -0.48
N VAL A 22 0.13 -5.78 -1.26
CA VAL A 22 1.48 -6.35 -1.45
C VAL A 22 2.55 -5.30 -1.19
N GLY A 23 3.52 -5.59 -0.33
CA GLY A 23 4.59 -4.64 0.00
C GLY A 23 5.63 -5.19 0.98
N ASP A 24 6.81 -4.55 1.01
CA ASP A 24 7.86 -4.83 2.00
C ASP A 24 7.60 -4.01 3.27
N ILE A 25 7.01 -4.64 4.29
CA ILE A 25 6.49 -3.91 5.45
C ILE A 25 7.52 -3.74 6.58
N ASP A 26 8.60 -4.52 6.57
CA ASP A 26 9.64 -4.50 7.60
C ASP A 26 11.04 -4.20 7.03
N SER A 27 11.13 -3.79 5.77
CA SER A 27 12.36 -3.36 5.09
C SER A 27 13.39 -4.48 4.92
N ASP A 28 12.94 -5.73 4.88
CA ASP A 28 13.80 -6.90 4.69
C ASP A 28 14.12 -7.19 3.21
N GLY A 29 13.49 -6.45 2.28
CA GLY A 29 13.63 -6.58 0.83
C GLY A 29 12.79 -7.69 0.20
N ARG A 30 11.81 -8.25 0.93
CA ARG A 30 10.86 -9.25 0.44
C ARG A 30 9.45 -8.67 0.43
N LEU A 31 8.54 -9.30 -0.30
CA LEU A 31 7.15 -8.86 -0.36
C LEU A 31 6.33 -9.66 0.62
N ASP A 32 5.59 -8.94 1.44
CA ASP A 32 4.59 -9.46 2.35
C ASP A 32 3.20 -9.22 1.77
N LEU A 33 2.24 -10.01 2.26
CA LEU A 33 0.86 -9.98 1.79
C LEU A 33 -0.06 -9.67 2.96
N PHE A 34 -1.01 -8.77 2.75
CA PHE A 34 -2.13 -8.61 3.66
C PHE A 34 -3.43 -8.95 2.94
N VAL A 35 -4.18 -9.91 3.47
CA VAL A 35 -5.40 -10.43 2.85
C VAL A 35 -6.60 -10.13 3.74
N THR A 36 -7.65 -9.54 3.19
CA THR A 36 -8.87 -9.30 3.94
C THR A 36 -9.83 -10.49 3.86
N ASN A 37 -10.58 -10.70 4.93
CA ASN A 37 -11.34 -11.91 5.17
C ASN A 37 -12.71 -11.60 5.79
N PHE A 38 -13.50 -12.66 6.00
CA PHE A 38 -14.87 -12.56 6.44
C PHE A 38 -14.95 -12.10 7.90
N LEU A 39 -16.15 -11.71 8.35
CA LEU A 39 -16.37 -11.40 9.76
C LEU A 39 -16.02 -12.62 10.64
N ASP A 40 -15.40 -12.38 11.80
CA ASP A 40 -14.87 -13.38 12.75
C ASP A 40 -13.63 -14.17 12.26
N GLU A 41 -13.17 -13.89 11.05
CA GLU A 41 -11.84 -14.24 10.54
C GLU A 41 -10.86 -13.08 10.75
N THR A 42 -9.57 -13.36 10.83
CA THR A 42 -8.58 -12.29 10.85
C THR A 42 -8.35 -11.76 9.45
N ASN A 43 -8.14 -10.45 9.28
CA ASN A 43 -7.49 -9.99 8.05
C ASN A 43 -5.99 -10.32 8.19
N THR A 44 -5.53 -11.27 7.37
CA THR A 44 -4.31 -12.03 7.63
C THR A 44 -3.09 -11.36 6.99
N LEU A 45 -2.07 -11.09 7.81
CA LEU A 45 -0.77 -10.59 7.37
C LEU A 45 0.22 -11.76 7.24
N TYR A 46 0.56 -12.10 6.01
CA TYR A 46 1.56 -13.10 5.67
C TYR A 46 2.92 -12.45 5.44
N ARG A 47 3.90 -12.76 6.29
CA ARG A 47 5.29 -12.31 6.11
C ARG A 47 6.14 -13.35 5.42
N GLN A 48 6.89 -12.94 4.41
CA GLN A 48 7.77 -13.81 3.63
C GLN A 48 9.13 -14.04 4.33
N ASP A 49 9.60 -15.28 4.34
CA ASP A 49 10.95 -15.65 4.79
C ASP A 49 11.98 -15.67 3.65
N ALA A 50 13.26 -15.84 4.00
CA ALA A 50 14.35 -15.87 3.02
C ALA A 50 14.28 -17.07 2.05
N GLN A 51 13.51 -18.11 2.36
CA GLN A 51 13.28 -19.28 1.51
C GLN A 51 12.06 -19.09 0.58
N GLY A 52 11.36 -17.96 0.69
CA GLY A 52 10.16 -17.64 -0.06
C GLY A 52 8.92 -18.38 0.45
N GLY A 53 8.95 -18.89 1.68
CA GLY A 53 7.78 -19.31 2.43
C GLY A 53 7.12 -18.12 3.11
N PHE A 54 5.86 -18.29 3.52
CA PHE A 54 5.10 -17.27 4.23
C PHE A 54 4.64 -17.81 5.58
N SER A 55 4.56 -16.92 6.56
CA SER A 55 4.01 -17.19 7.88
C SER A 55 2.99 -16.14 8.25
N ASP A 56 1.87 -16.55 8.84
CA ASP A 56 0.90 -15.63 9.43
C ASP A 56 1.54 -14.90 10.63
N ARG A 57 1.55 -13.57 10.56
CA ARG A 57 2.08 -12.66 11.58
C ARG A 57 1.03 -11.74 12.15
N THR A 58 -0.24 -11.98 11.88
CA THR A 58 -1.36 -11.08 12.20
C THR A 58 -1.41 -10.72 13.68
N ARG A 59 -1.29 -11.72 14.57
CA ARG A 59 -1.26 -11.50 16.02
C ARG A 59 -0.04 -10.68 16.44
N SER A 60 1.16 -11.11 16.04
CA SER A 60 2.41 -10.42 16.40
C SER A 60 2.52 -9.00 15.83
N ALA A 61 1.82 -8.73 14.73
CA ALA A 61 1.73 -7.43 14.09
C ALA A 61 0.68 -6.51 14.72
N GLY A 62 -0.12 -7.00 15.69
CA GLY A 62 -1.15 -6.20 16.37
C GLY A 62 -2.46 -6.04 15.58
N LEU A 63 -2.70 -6.88 14.56
CA LEU A 63 -3.83 -6.76 13.65
C LEU A 63 -5.02 -7.68 13.99
N GLU A 64 -4.82 -8.71 14.83
CA GLU A 64 -5.83 -9.75 15.09
C GLU A 64 -7.13 -9.19 15.68
N SER A 65 -7.08 -8.51 16.83
CA SER A 65 -8.29 -8.06 17.53
C SER A 65 -9.05 -6.97 16.79
N VAL A 66 -8.33 -6.09 16.10
CA VAL A 66 -8.89 -4.95 15.37
C VAL A 66 -9.50 -5.35 14.03
N SER A 67 -9.01 -6.41 13.39
CA SER A 67 -9.55 -6.89 12.11
C SER A 67 -10.67 -7.92 12.28
N ARG A 68 -10.64 -8.77 13.31
CA ARG A 68 -11.57 -9.89 13.50
C ARG A 68 -13.05 -9.48 13.54
N HIS A 69 -13.34 -8.26 14.00
CA HIS A 69 -14.71 -7.74 14.11
C HIS A 69 -15.16 -6.95 12.87
N GLN A 70 -14.42 -7.04 11.77
CA GLN A 70 -14.72 -6.36 10.52
C GLN A 70 -14.79 -7.38 9.38
N LEU A 71 -15.68 -7.14 8.43
CA LEU A 71 -15.70 -7.84 7.15
C LEU A 71 -14.96 -6.97 6.13
N GLY A 72 -13.73 -7.36 5.79
CA GLY A 72 -12.82 -6.54 5.00
C GLY A 72 -12.83 -6.82 3.51
N PHE A 73 -12.74 -5.78 2.70
CA PHE A 73 -12.69 -5.85 1.23
C PHE A 73 -11.42 -5.18 0.69
N GLY A 74 -11.53 -4.01 0.08
CA GLY A 74 -10.38 -3.30 -0.48
C GLY A 74 -9.35 -2.97 0.59
N THR A 75 -8.09 -3.22 0.28
CA THR A 75 -6.95 -2.95 1.16
C THR A 75 -5.76 -2.47 0.34
N GLN A 76 -4.94 -1.57 0.88
CA GLN A 76 -3.71 -1.11 0.22
C GLN A 76 -2.62 -0.85 1.26
N PHE A 77 -1.39 -1.23 0.91
CA PHE A 77 -0.21 -0.68 1.55
C PHE A 77 0.13 0.68 0.92
N LEU A 78 0.49 1.66 1.75
CA LEU A 78 0.90 2.99 1.29
C LEU A 78 1.79 3.69 2.32
N ASP A 79 2.65 4.59 1.85
CA ASP A 79 3.58 5.37 2.68
C ASP A 79 2.96 6.75 2.94
N ALA A 80 2.11 6.86 3.96
CA ALA A 80 1.19 7.99 4.10
C ALA A 80 1.86 9.27 4.60
N ASP A 81 2.85 9.12 5.47
CA ASP A 81 3.68 10.21 6.00
C ASP A 81 5.01 10.37 5.25
N LEU A 82 5.24 9.55 4.22
CA LEU A 82 6.39 9.60 3.31
C LEU A 82 7.73 9.34 4.03
N ASP A 83 7.72 8.52 5.08
CA ASP A 83 8.90 8.18 5.89
C ASP A 83 9.69 6.95 5.38
N GLY A 84 9.18 6.29 4.33
CA GLY A 84 9.76 5.07 3.76
C GLY A 84 9.20 3.78 4.35
N VAL A 85 8.23 3.84 5.26
CA VAL A 85 7.51 2.70 5.84
C VAL A 85 6.13 2.57 5.18
N LEU A 86 5.66 1.33 5.02
CA LEU A 86 4.33 1.08 4.50
C LEU A 86 3.32 0.95 5.65
N ASP A 87 2.38 1.89 5.68
CA ASP A 87 1.13 1.83 6.43
C ASP A 87 0.08 1.02 5.67
N LEU A 88 -1.06 0.78 6.31
CA LEU A 88 -2.13 -0.07 5.78
C LEU A 88 -3.49 0.62 5.90
N VAL A 89 -4.28 0.61 4.82
CA VAL A 89 -5.67 1.06 4.82
C VAL A 89 -6.60 -0.06 4.38
N VAL A 90 -7.75 -0.19 5.04
CA VAL A 90 -8.76 -1.22 4.77
C VAL A 90 -10.13 -0.58 4.72
N THR A 91 -10.93 -0.96 3.72
CA THR A 91 -12.36 -0.66 3.71
C THR A 91 -13.19 -1.89 4.05
N ASN A 92 -14.24 -1.68 4.82
CA ASN A 92 -15.08 -2.75 5.38
C ASN A 92 -16.56 -2.56 5.00
N GLY A 93 -17.36 -3.60 5.21
CA GLY A 93 -18.81 -3.54 5.16
C GLY A 93 -19.45 -4.88 4.90
N HIS A 94 -20.46 -5.27 5.67
CA HIS A 94 -21.06 -6.59 5.59
C HIS A 94 -21.74 -6.85 4.23
N ILE A 95 -21.96 -8.13 3.90
CA ILE A 95 -22.74 -8.54 2.71
C ILE A 95 -24.20 -8.92 3.03
N GLU A 96 -24.52 -9.01 4.32
CA GLU A 96 -25.79 -9.51 4.83
C GLU A 96 -26.36 -8.51 5.81
N LYS A 97 -27.63 -8.13 5.62
CA LYS A 97 -28.43 -7.44 6.64
C LYS A 97 -29.05 -8.50 7.56
N THR A 98 -28.23 -9.26 8.28
CA THR A 98 -28.77 -10.11 9.34
C THR A 98 -29.02 -9.23 10.55
N GLY A 99 -30.28 -8.83 10.74
CA GLY A 99 -30.74 -8.13 11.95
C GLY A 99 -30.69 -8.99 13.22
N GLU A 100 -30.14 -10.21 13.15
CA GLU A 100 -30.34 -11.25 14.16
C GLU A 100 -29.20 -11.36 15.20
N GLU A 101 -28.03 -10.73 14.99
CA GLU A 101 -26.88 -10.90 15.91
C GLU A 101 -26.18 -9.60 16.33
N GLY A 102 -26.77 -8.42 16.11
CA GLY A 102 -26.17 -7.14 16.51
C GLY A 102 -24.89 -6.76 15.75
N ARG A 103 -24.58 -7.45 14.65
CA ARG A 103 -23.42 -7.18 13.78
C ARG A 103 -23.70 -5.95 12.90
N PRO A 104 -22.76 -4.99 12.78
CA PRO A 104 -23.01 -3.78 12.01
C PRO A 104 -22.98 -4.07 10.51
N PHE A 105 -24.08 -3.81 9.81
CA PHE A 105 -24.13 -3.97 8.34
C PHE A 105 -23.15 -3.03 7.64
N ARG A 106 -23.11 -1.77 8.07
CA ARG A 106 -22.11 -0.79 7.66
C ARG A 106 -20.96 -0.80 8.65
N MET A 107 -19.72 -0.85 8.16
CA MET A 107 -18.55 -0.97 9.00
C MET A 107 -17.57 0.19 8.77
N PRO A 108 -16.82 0.63 9.80
CA PRO A 108 -15.85 1.69 9.64
C PRO A 108 -14.67 1.24 8.78
N PRO A 109 -14.12 2.12 7.93
CA PRO A 109 -12.82 1.87 7.31
C PRO A 109 -11.73 1.97 8.41
N GLN A 110 -10.60 1.35 8.17
CA GLN A 110 -9.49 1.32 9.12
C GLN A 110 -8.21 1.81 8.46
N PHE A 111 -7.41 2.52 9.24
CA PHE A 111 -6.06 2.92 8.87
C PHE A 111 -5.12 2.50 9.99
N PHE A 112 -4.02 1.84 9.63
CA PHE A 112 -3.05 1.33 10.55
C PHE A 112 -1.68 1.91 10.23
N TRP A 113 -1.10 2.57 11.23
CA TRP A 113 0.26 3.10 11.15
C TRP A 113 1.27 2.02 11.54
N ASN A 114 2.34 1.88 10.76
CA ASN A 114 3.40 0.91 10.97
C ASN A 114 4.59 1.57 11.68
N ASP A 115 5.09 0.94 12.75
CA ASP A 115 6.25 1.46 13.49
C ASP A 115 7.61 1.20 12.79
N GLY A 116 7.58 0.65 11.59
CA GLY A 116 8.74 0.30 10.78
C GLY A 116 9.33 -1.08 11.09
N SER A 117 8.75 -1.83 12.04
CA SER A 117 9.09 -3.23 12.32
C SER A 117 8.06 -4.24 11.80
N GLY A 118 7.05 -3.76 11.06
CA GLY A 118 5.91 -4.57 10.64
C GLY A 118 4.86 -4.75 11.74
N ARG A 119 4.93 -3.95 12.81
CA ARG A 119 3.85 -3.85 13.81
C ARG A 119 3.01 -2.63 13.55
N TYR A 120 1.70 -2.85 13.66
CA TYR A 120 0.69 -1.90 13.27
C TYR A 120 -0.12 -1.43 14.48
N ARG A 121 -0.52 -0.15 14.43
CA ARG A 121 -1.46 0.44 15.37
C ARG A 121 -2.58 1.11 14.59
N GLN A 122 -3.83 0.75 14.88
CA GLN A 122 -4.97 1.45 14.31
C GLN A 122 -4.99 2.90 14.79
N LEU A 123 -5.07 3.84 13.84
CA LEU A 123 -5.23 5.25 14.14
C LEU A 123 -6.71 5.60 14.33
N SER A 124 -6.98 6.55 15.23
CA SER A 124 -8.34 7.04 15.49
C SER A 124 -8.80 8.03 14.43
N ALA A 125 -10.11 8.10 14.18
CA ALA A 125 -10.72 9.06 13.24
C ALA A 125 -10.32 10.52 13.49
N LYS A 126 -10.08 10.92 14.75
CA LYS A 126 -9.66 12.29 15.10
C LYS A 126 -8.39 12.73 14.36
N GLY A 127 -7.47 11.80 14.08
CA GLY A 127 -6.21 12.09 13.37
C GLY A 127 -6.29 11.91 11.85
N LEU A 128 -7.32 11.23 11.35
CA LEU A 128 -7.45 10.82 9.94
C LEU A 128 -8.53 11.61 9.18
N GLY A 129 -9.43 12.28 9.91
CA GLY A 129 -10.59 12.97 9.36
C GLY A 129 -11.90 12.20 9.54
N GLU A 130 -13.01 12.90 9.31
CA GLU A 130 -14.37 12.42 9.63
C GLU A 130 -14.77 11.14 8.89
N PHE A 131 -14.21 10.91 7.69
CA PHE A 131 -14.51 9.71 6.92
C PHE A 131 -14.26 8.43 7.74
N PHE A 132 -13.16 8.37 8.50
CA PHE A 132 -12.81 7.22 9.35
C PHE A 132 -13.66 7.09 10.62
N GLY A 133 -14.49 8.08 10.94
CA GLY A 133 -15.49 7.99 12.00
C GLY A 133 -16.85 7.46 11.52
N GLY A 134 -17.06 7.40 10.20
CA GLY A 134 -18.27 6.88 9.59
C GLY A 134 -18.24 5.37 9.38
N ALA A 135 -19.38 4.82 8.96
CA ALA A 135 -19.53 3.41 8.63
C ALA A 135 -20.15 3.25 7.25
N TYR A 136 -19.60 2.35 6.42
CA TYR A 136 -19.97 2.23 5.01
C TYR A 136 -20.10 0.77 4.56
N LEU A 137 -20.62 0.59 3.34
CA LEU A 137 -20.49 -0.67 2.59
C LEU A 137 -19.37 -0.52 1.57
N GLY A 138 -18.14 -0.38 2.06
CA GLY A 138 -16.99 -0.18 1.18
C GLY A 138 -16.60 -1.48 0.47
N ARG A 139 -16.13 -1.35 -0.77
CA ARG A 139 -15.75 -2.48 -1.63
C ARG A 139 -14.37 -2.26 -2.20
N GLY A 140 -14.27 -1.58 -3.33
CA GLY A 140 -12.99 -1.36 -3.97
C GLY A 140 -12.19 -0.28 -3.28
N LEU A 141 -10.86 -0.44 -3.28
CA LEU A 141 -9.91 0.53 -2.75
C LEU A 141 -8.73 0.63 -3.72
N ALA A 142 -8.55 1.81 -4.31
CA ALA A 142 -7.45 2.13 -5.22
C ALA A 142 -6.56 3.22 -4.62
N ARG A 143 -5.24 3.06 -4.76
CA ARG A 143 -4.24 4.07 -4.45
C ARG A 143 -3.91 4.90 -5.69
N LEU A 144 -3.81 6.21 -5.51
CA LEU A 144 -3.48 7.18 -6.55
C LEU A 144 -2.85 8.44 -5.94
N ASP A 145 -2.41 9.35 -6.79
CA ASP A 145 -1.99 10.71 -6.46
C ASP A 145 -2.86 11.63 -7.32
N PHE A 146 -3.99 12.05 -6.76
CA PHE A 146 -5.07 12.70 -7.51
C PHE A 146 -4.73 14.14 -7.86
N ASP A 147 -4.16 14.89 -6.91
CA ASP A 147 -3.81 16.29 -7.08
C ASP A 147 -2.35 16.49 -7.54
N ARG A 148 -1.62 15.39 -7.78
CA ARG A 148 -0.22 15.38 -8.21
C ARG A 148 0.71 16.04 -7.19
N ASP A 149 0.32 16.02 -5.91
CA ASP A 149 1.16 16.44 -4.80
C ASP A 149 2.06 15.29 -4.31
N GLY A 150 1.98 14.10 -4.90
CA GLY A 150 2.81 12.93 -4.65
C GLY A 150 2.64 12.28 -3.27
N ALA A 151 1.73 12.76 -2.42
CA ALA A 151 1.26 11.95 -1.32
C ALA A 151 0.25 10.90 -1.83
N PRO A 152 0.25 9.70 -1.24
CA PRO A 152 -0.75 8.71 -1.60
C PRO A 152 -2.14 9.13 -1.13
N ASP A 153 -3.05 9.23 -2.10
CA ASP A 153 -4.49 9.34 -1.93
C ASP A 153 -5.15 7.97 -2.12
N VAL A 154 -6.40 7.86 -1.68
CA VAL A 154 -7.20 6.65 -1.91
C VAL A 154 -8.60 6.94 -2.40
N ALA A 155 -9.05 6.14 -3.37
CA ALA A 155 -10.43 6.14 -3.85
C ALA A 155 -11.12 4.85 -3.40
N ILE A 156 -12.28 4.99 -2.76
CA ILE A 156 -13.06 3.88 -2.21
C ILE A 156 -14.43 3.82 -2.89
N SER A 157 -14.78 2.67 -3.47
CA SER A 157 -16.13 2.43 -3.98
C SER A 157 -17.04 1.89 -2.87
N HIS A 158 -18.34 2.16 -2.99
CA HIS A 158 -19.35 1.69 -2.06
C HIS A 158 -20.49 1.00 -2.81
N LEU A 159 -21.21 0.10 -2.15
CA LEU A 159 -22.37 -0.56 -2.76
C LEU A 159 -23.61 0.33 -2.87
N ASP A 160 -23.77 1.31 -1.99
CA ASP A 160 -25.05 2.00 -1.80
C ASP A 160 -24.92 3.51 -1.67
N ARG A 161 -23.81 4.06 -2.17
CA ARG A 161 -23.53 5.50 -2.26
C ARG A 161 -22.41 5.76 -3.27
N PRO A 162 -22.18 7.03 -3.66
CA PRO A 162 -21.04 7.39 -4.49
C PRO A 162 -19.70 6.95 -3.91
N ALA A 163 -18.70 6.84 -4.78
CA ALA A 163 -17.32 6.63 -4.35
C ALA A 163 -16.83 7.81 -3.49
N ALA A 164 -15.94 7.52 -2.55
CA ALA A 164 -15.21 8.54 -1.80
C ALA A 164 -13.80 8.68 -2.36
N LEU A 165 -13.33 9.92 -2.49
CA LEU A 165 -11.93 10.25 -2.72
C LEU A 165 -11.38 10.87 -1.45
N LEU A 166 -10.36 10.24 -0.89
CA LEU A 166 -9.66 10.68 0.31
C LEU A 166 -8.32 11.25 -0.12
N VAL A 167 -8.19 12.57 -0.04
CA VAL A 167 -6.96 13.29 -0.37
C VAL A 167 -6.11 13.43 0.89
N ASN A 168 -4.87 12.94 0.86
CA ASN A 168 -3.97 12.97 1.99
C ASN A 168 -3.43 14.39 2.20
N ARG A 169 -3.85 15.05 3.28
CA ARG A 169 -3.45 16.43 3.64
C ARG A 169 -2.58 16.49 4.89
N SER A 170 -1.89 15.41 5.23
CA SER A 170 -1.06 15.34 6.43
C SER A 170 0.01 16.44 6.42
N ALA A 171 0.02 17.25 7.48
CA ALA A 171 1.00 18.31 7.67
C ALA A 171 2.37 17.74 8.05
N GLY A 172 3.45 18.35 7.57
CA GLY A 172 4.81 17.93 7.94
C GLY A 172 5.23 16.56 7.42
N ARG A 173 4.55 16.05 6.38
CA ARG A 173 4.94 14.82 5.68
C ARG A 173 6.39 14.90 5.14
N GLY A 174 7.01 13.74 5.00
CA GLY A 174 8.37 13.60 4.48
C GLY A 174 8.51 14.02 3.02
N HIS A 175 9.77 14.18 2.60
CA HIS A 175 10.13 14.36 1.20
C HIS A 175 9.86 13.09 0.39
N ARG A 176 9.76 13.21 -0.93
CA ARG A 176 9.53 12.05 -1.79
C ARG A 176 10.14 12.17 -3.18
N VAL A 177 10.11 11.07 -3.92
CA VAL A 177 10.14 11.08 -5.40
C VAL A 177 9.02 10.21 -5.92
N VAL A 178 8.24 10.72 -6.87
CA VAL A 178 7.26 9.94 -7.63
C VAL A 178 7.92 9.41 -8.89
N VAL A 179 7.87 8.10 -9.10
CA VAL A 179 8.55 7.42 -10.19
C VAL A 179 7.56 6.70 -11.09
N ARG A 180 7.57 7.08 -12.37
CA ARG A 180 6.97 6.31 -13.47
C ARG A 180 8.04 5.47 -14.13
N LEU A 181 7.67 4.24 -14.47
CA LEU A 181 8.57 3.27 -15.07
C LEU A 181 8.10 2.95 -16.49
N VAL A 182 9.04 2.89 -17.42
CA VAL A 182 8.77 2.50 -18.81
C VAL A 182 9.76 1.40 -19.22
N GLY A 183 9.23 0.21 -19.45
CA GLY A 183 10.00 -0.92 -19.95
C GLY A 183 10.36 -0.72 -21.43
N THR A 184 11.48 -1.29 -21.86
CA THR A 184 11.89 -1.35 -23.28
C THR A 184 12.07 -2.77 -23.78
N VAL A 185 12.14 -3.75 -22.88
CA VAL A 185 12.15 -5.19 -23.18
C VAL A 185 10.96 -5.88 -22.51
N GLY A 186 10.23 -6.72 -23.25
CA GLY A 186 9.00 -7.35 -22.76
C GLY A 186 7.81 -6.37 -22.81
N GLY A 187 7.41 -5.82 -21.65
CA GLY A 187 6.21 -4.98 -21.52
C GLY A 187 6.51 -3.52 -21.14
N ARG A 188 5.82 -2.56 -21.77
CA ARG A 188 5.98 -1.12 -21.49
C ARG A 188 5.60 -0.73 -20.07
N ASP A 189 4.65 -1.44 -19.47
CA ASP A 189 4.17 -1.20 -18.11
C ASP A 189 5.20 -1.57 -17.03
N ALA A 190 6.28 -2.28 -17.37
CA ALA A 190 7.40 -2.60 -16.46
C ALA A 190 6.99 -3.25 -15.12
N ILE A 191 5.88 -4.00 -15.11
CA ILE A 191 5.37 -4.71 -13.94
C ILE A 191 6.41 -5.70 -13.41
N GLY A 192 6.63 -5.67 -12.09
CA GLY A 192 7.66 -6.45 -11.40
C GLY A 192 8.98 -5.70 -11.20
N THR A 193 9.10 -4.47 -11.73
CA THR A 193 10.28 -3.63 -11.46
C THR A 193 10.39 -3.33 -9.98
N THR A 194 11.57 -3.58 -9.41
CA THR A 194 11.89 -3.25 -8.02
C THR A 194 12.79 -2.02 -7.96
N LEU A 195 12.45 -1.07 -7.11
CA LEU A 195 13.30 0.07 -6.75
C LEU A 195 13.76 -0.10 -5.31
N SER A 196 15.04 0.12 -5.06
CA SER A 196 15.61 0.09 -3.71
C SER A 196 16.57 1.24 -3.46
N TYR A 197 16.56 1.74 -2.24
CA TYR A 197 17.39 2.86 -1.80
C TYR A 197 17.64 2.78 -0.29
N ARG A 198 18.54 3.62 0.24
CA ARG A 198 18.85 3.65 1.68
C ARG A 198 18.43 4.96 2.32
N LEU A 199 17.70 4.87 3.43
CA LEU A 199 17.41 5.98 4.34
C LEU A 199 18.13 5.73 5.66
N GLY A 200 19.26 6.41 5.85
CA GLY A 200 20.17 6.10 6.95
C GLY A 200 20.59 4.63 6.90
N GLN A 201 20.26 3.87 7.94
CA GLN A 201 20.58 2.44 8.01
C GLN A 201 19.53 1.54 7.34
N ARG A 202 18.28 2.02 7.18
CA ARG A 202 17.17 1.25 6.59
C ARG A 202 17.33 1.14 5.08
N ARG A 203 17.14 -0.07 4.55
CA ARG A 203 16.98 -0.29 3.11
C ARG A 203 15.49 -0.27 2.80
N VAL A 204 15.05 0.62 1.93
CA VAL A 204 13.66 0.65 1.47
C VAL A 204 13.59 -0.05 0.11
N MET A 205 12.60 -0.92 -0.06
CA MET A 205 12.27 -1.56 -1.32
C MET A 205 10.81 -1.28 -1.68
N ARG A 206 10.57 -0.99 -2.96
CA ARG A 206 9.23 -0.88 -3.55
C ARG A 206 9.20 -1.68 -4.84
N GLN A 207 8.11 -2.39 -5.10
CA GLN A 207 7.90 -3.06 -6.37
C GLN A 207 6.67 -2.49 -7.08
N LEU A 208 6.76 -2.29 -8.39
CA LEU A 208 5.60 -2.00 -9.22
C LEU A 208 4.80 -3.29 -9.43
N THR A 209 3.68 -3.43 -8.74
CA THR A 209 2.78 -4.58 -8.82
C THR A 209 1.80 -4.45 -9.99
N ALA A 210 1.31 -5.57 -10.52
CA ALA A 210 0.32 -5.60 -11.61
C ALA A 210 -1.06 -5.07 -11.16
N GLY A 211 -1.33 -5.26 -9.87
CA GLY A 211 -2.58 -4.93 -9.21
C GLY A 211 -2.60 -5.56 -7.83
N ASP A 212 -3.22 -4.85 -6.91
CA ASP A 212 -3.56 -5.21 -5.55
C ASP A 212 -4.74 -4.33 -5.13
N GLY A 213 -5.42 -4.71 -4.05
CA GLY A 213 -6.69 -4.19 -3.60
C GLY A 213 -7.82 -5.19 -3.80
N PHE A 214 -9.01 -4.67 -4.05
CA PHE A 214 -10.21 -5.44 -4.39
C PHE A 214 -10.96 -4.67 -5.47
N GLN A 215 -11.33 -5.31 -6.59
CA GLN A 215 -12.11 -4.69 -7.68
C GLN A 215 -11.58 -3.31 -8.13
N ALA A 216 -10.25 -3.14 -8.17
CA ALA A 216 -9.59 -1.88 -8.44
C ALA A 216 -8.28 -2.09 -9.20
N SER A 217 -7.77 -1.01 -9.79
CA SER A 217 -6.39 -0.94 -10.29
C SER A 217 -5.79 0.39 -9.82
N ASN A 218 -4.57 0.31 -9.31
CA ASN A 218 -3.86 1.46 -8.78
C ASN A 218 -3.27 2.33 -9.89
N GLN A 219 -3.05 3.61 -9.58
CA GLN A 219 -2.24 4.45 -10.44
C GLN A 219 -0.83 3.83 -10.59
N ARG A 220 -0.33 3.71 -11.81
CA ARG A 220 0.95 3.07 -12.14
C ARG A 220 2.14 3.98 -11.84
N VAL A 221 2.34 4.27 -10.56
CA VAL A 221 3.45 5.05 -10.03
C VAL A 221 4.01 4.38 -8.78
N VAL A 222 5.33 4.49 -8.60
CA VAL A 222 6.01 4.12 -7.37
C VAL A 222 6.38 5.39 -6.62
N VAL A 223 5.91 5.53 -5.39
CA VAL A 223 6.29 6.63 -4.51
C VAL A 223 7.43 6.17 -3.62
N LEU A 224 8.54 6.91 -3.63
CA LEU A 224 9.69 6.69 -2.74
C LEU A 224 9.63 7.75 -1.64
N GLY A 225 9.13 7.38 -0.45
CA GLY A 225 9.18 8.23 0.74
C GLY A 225 10.61 8.39 1.23
N LEU A 226 11.02 9.61 1.57
CA LEU A 226 12.39 9.95 1.95
C LEU A 226 12.51 10.49 3.38
N GLY A 227 11.40 10.59 4.09
CA GLY A 227 11.31 11.19 5.41
C GLY A 227 11.90 12.60 5.40
N THR A 228 12.80 12.87 6.33
CA THR A 228 13.47 14.18 6.45
C THR A 228 14.75 14.29 5.60
N SER A 229 15.00 13.36 4.66
CA SER A 229 16.21 13.41 3.83
C SER A 229 16.21 14.63 2.92
N LYS A 230 17.33 15.38 2.91
CA LYS A 230 17.50 16.60 2.11
C LYS A 230 17.91 16.35 0.66
N SER A 231 18.14 15.09 0.31
CA SER A 231 18.54 14.67 -1.04
C SER A 231 18.02 13.27 -1.32
N VAL A 232 17.77 12.97 -2.59
CA VAL A 232 17.41 11.62 -2.99
C VAL A 232 18.68 10.77 -3.01
N PRO A 233 18.73 9.67 -2.23
CA PRO A 233 19.85 8.74 -2.28
C PRO A 233 19.92 8.04 -3.64
N GLU A 234 21.01 7.33 -3.88
CA GLU A 234 21.11 6.43 -5.03
C GLU A 234 19.93 5.43 -5.04
N VAL A 235 19.22 5.38 -6.17
CA VAL A 235 18.11 4.44 -6.39
C VAL A 235 18.54 3.35 -7.36
N ARG A 236 18.51 2.11 -6.89
CA ARG A 236 18.78 0.91 -7.69
C ARG A 236 17.48 0.37 -8.24
N VAL A 237 17.42 0.19 -9.55
CA VAL A 237 16.25 -0.30 -10.28
C VAL A 237 16.59 -1.65 -10.90
N THR A 238 15.83 -2.68 -10.56
CA THR A 238 15.90 -4.00 -11.19
C THR A 238 14.65 -4.18 -12.03
N TRP A 239 14.83 -4.25 -13.35
CA TRP A 239 13.75 -4.38 -14.34
C TRP A 239 13.31 -5.85 -14.50
N PRO A 240 12.11 -6.10 -15.04
CA PRO A 240 11.60 -7.46 -15.26
C PRO A 240 12.46 -8.28 -16.25
N SER A 241 13.20 -7.59 -17.13
CA SER A 241 14.17 -8.23 -18.04
C SER A 241 15.41 -8.78 -17.32
N GLY A 242 15.57 -8.50 -16.01
CA GLY A 242 16.79 -8.75 -15.24
C GLY A 242 17.83 -7.64 -15.35
N ARG A 243 17.63 -6.63 -16.20
CA ARG A 243 18.52 -5.47 -16.27
C ARG A 243 18.53 -4.73 -14.94
N GLN A 244 19.71 -4.29 -14.52
CA GLN A 244 19.88 -3.40 -13.38
C GLN A 244 20.35 -2.02 -13.83
N GLN A 245 19.80 -0.98 -13.23
CA GLN A 245 20.21 0.41 -13.42
C GLN A 245 20.33 1.12 -12.08
N VAL A 246 21.17 2.14 -12.07
CA VAL A 246 21.38 3.00 -10.92
C VAL A 246 21.07 4.42 -11.38
N PHE A 247 20.27 5.13 -10.58
CA PHE A 247 19.99 6.54 -10.78
C PHE A 247 20.45 7.31 -9.55
N ASP A 248 21.33 8.28 -9.78
CA ASP A 248 21.72 9.29 -8.82
C ASP A 248 21.09 10.64 -9.20
N GLY A 249 21.06 11.58 -8.26
CA GLY A 249 20.62 12.96 -8.55
C GLY A 249 19.15 13.11 -8.96
N LEU A 250 18.27 12.19 -8.57
CA LEU A 250 16.83 12.38 -8.76
C LEU A 250 16.34 13.65 -8.02
N PRO A 251 15.34 14.36 -8.54
CA PRO A 251 14.86 15.59 -7.94
C PRO A 251 14.09 15.31 -6.65
N LEU A 252 14.47 15.98 -5.56
CA LEU A 252 13.69 15.99 -4.32
C LEU A 252 12.31 16.59 -4.59
N ASP A 253 11.26 15.96 -4.06
CA ASP A 253 9.86 16.37 -4.21
C ASP A 253 9.39 16.52 -5.66
N GLY A 254 9.99 15.73 -6.55
CA GLY A 254 9.70 15.72 -7.97
C GLY A 254 9.05 14.43 -8.45
N GLU A 255 8.52 14.51 -9.67
CA GLU A 255 8.06 13.36 -10.44
C GLU A 255 9.01 13.10 -11.61
N VAL A 256 9.38 11.85 -11.82
CA VAL A 256 10.29 11.41 -12.89
C VAL A 256 9.78 10.20 -13.64
N VAL A 257 10.17 10.10 -14.91
CA VAL A 257 10.08 8.87 -15.71
C VAL A 257 11.47 8.26 -15.80
N LEU A 258 11.58 7.00 -15.40
CA LEU A 258 12.75 6.16 -15.65
C LEU A 258 12.42 5.21 -16.81
N VAL A 259 13.34 5.13 -17.76
CA VAL A 259 13.18 4.30 -18.96
C VAL A 259 14.25 3.23 -18.98
N GLU A 260 13.84 1.97 -19.12
CA GLU A 260 14.76 0.84 -19.18
C GLU A 260 15.80 1.02 -20.29
N GLY A 261 17.07 0.92 -19.93
CA GLY A 261 18.21 1.09 -20.83
C GLY A 261 18.62 2.55 -21.10
N ARG A 262 17.94 3.53 -20.49
CA ARG A 262 18.35 4.95 -20.53
C ARG A 262 18.97 5.35 -19.20
N THR A 263 20.15 5.97 -19.23
CA THR A 263 20.86 6.43 -18.03
C THR A 263 20.26 7.69 -17.42
N ARG A 264 19.54 8.48 -18.22
CA ARG A 264 18.92 9.75 -17.79
C ARG A 264 17.50 9.51 -17.27
N ALA A 265 17.19 10.09 -16.11
CA ALA A 265 15.82 10.28 -15.63
C ALA A 265 15.17 11.51 -16.29
N TYR A 266 13.89 11.41 -16.66
CA TYR A 266 13.14 12.50 -17.28
C TYR A 266 12.19 13.12 -16.27
N ARG A 267 12.45 14.36 -15.86
CA ARG A 267 11.57 15.08 -14.93
C ARG A 267 10.26 15.44 -15.61
N LEU A 268 9.15 15.18 -14.95
CA LEU A 268 7.83 15.65 -15.37
C LEU A 268 7.56 17.06 -14.82
N PRO A 269 6.79 17.88 -15.55
CA PRO A 269 6.31 19.15 -15.01
C PRO A 269 5.50 18.89 -13.74
N GLY A 270 5.72 19.71 -12.71
CA GLY A 270 4.86 19.69 -11.52
C GLY A 270 3.41 20.05 -11.88
N PRO A 271 2.45 19.82 -10.97
CA PRO A 271 1.11 20.38 -11.14
C PRO A 271 1.21 21.89 -11.36
N GLU A 272 0.48 22.41 -12.35
CA GLU A 272 0.33 23.86 -12.43
C GLU A 272 -0.32 24.33 -11.12
N PRO A 273 0.13 25.46 -10.54
CA PRO A 273 -0.55 26.03 -9.39
C PRO A 273 -2.00 26.24 -9.81
N THR A 274 -2.90 25.43 -9.25
CA THR A 274 -4.32 25.60 -9.47
C THR A 274 -4.64 26.99 -8.93
N GLY A 275 -4.87 27.94 -9.83
CA GLY A 275 -5.22 29.30 -9.47
C GLY A 275 -6.43 29.26 -8.54
N ARG A 276 -6.18 29.53 -7.27
CA ARG A 276 -7.19 29.87 -6.27
C ARG A 276 -6.99 31.33 -5.92
#